data_AF-A0A7C5VQF5-F1
#
_entry.id   AF-A0A7C5VQF5-F1
#
_cell.length_a   1.000
_cell.length_b   1.000
_cell.length_c   1.000
_cell.angle_alpha   90.00
_cell.angle_beta   90.00
_cell.angle_gamma   90.00
#
_symmetry.space_group_name_H-M   'P 1'
#
loop_
_entity.id
_entity.type
_entity.pdbx_description
1 polymer ?
#
loop_
_entity_poly.entity_id
_entity_poly.type
_entity_poly.pdbx_seq_one_letter_code
_entity_poly.pdbx_strand_id
1 'polypeptide(L)'
;MKAWNRRSGVLYIRARPLPSGLFRLKVGESLGVWDWTIVSCDACLLDIDDGAEVVKCSNCGAVFHTDCYRNLKNTKSACPKCRVSLDEQ
;
A
#
# COMPACT_ATOMS: atom_id res chain seq x y z
N MET A 1 -27.28 -17.68 -22.17
CA MET A 1 -28.06 -18.86 -21.72
C MET A 1 -27.38 -19.44 -20.48
N LYS A 2 -28.01 -19.34 -19.31
CA LYS A 2 -27.48 -19.81 -18.02
C LYS A 2 -28.16 -21.13 -17.65
N ALA A 3 -27.41 -22.21 -17.53
CA ALA A 3 -27.91 -23.47 -16.99
C ALA A 3 -27.53 -23.55 -15.51
N TRP A 4 -28.52 -23.70 -14.63
CA TRP A 4 -28.36 -23.74 -13.18
C TRP A 4 -28.59 -25.18 -12.68
N ASN A 5 -27.60 -25.78 -12.01
CA ASN A 5 -27.72 -27.10 -11.39
C ASN A 5 -27.80 -26.97 -9.85
N ARG A 6 -28.90 -27.44 -9.28
CA ARG A 6 -29.39 -27.13 -7.92
C ARG A 6 -28.87 -28.07 -6.82
N ARG A 7 -27.88 -28.94 -7.10
CA ARG A 7 -27.51 -30.07 -6.20
C ARG A 7 -26.21 -29.95 -5.42
N SER A 8 -25.37 -28.93 -5.63
CA SER A 8 -24.02 -28.95 -5.04
C SER A 8 -23.55 -27.66 -4.37
N GLY A 9 -24.26 -26.54 -4.49
CA GLY A 9 -23.84 -25.28 -3.84
C GLY A 9 -22.44 -24.77 -4.23
N VAL A 10 -21.83 -25.30 -5.30
CA VAL A 10 -20.49 -24.91 -5.77
C VAL A 10 -20.62 -24.07 -7.03
N LEU A 11 -20.17 -22.83 -6.94
CA LEU A 11 -20.03 -21.93 -8.07
C LEU A 11 -18.75 -22.29 -8.84
N TYR A 12 -18.86 -23.14 -9.86
CA TYR A 12 -17.74 -23.36 -10.77
C TYR A 12 -17.56 -22.13 -11.66
N ILE A 13 -16.59 -21.27 -11.33
CA ILE A 13 -16.03 -20.35 -12.31
C ILE A 13 -15.32 -21.20 -13.37
N ARG A 14 -15.81 -21.17 -14.62
CA ARG A 14 -15.10 -21.77 -15.74
C ARG A 14 -13.79 -21.00 -15.92
N ALA A 15 -12.71 -21.47 -15.31
CA ALA A 15 -11.37 -21.00 -15.61
C ALA A 15 -11.10 -21.33 -17.08
N ARG A 16 -11.00 -20.30 -17.93
CA ARG A 16 -10.53 -20.51 -19.31
C ARG A 16 -9.08 -20.96 -19.22
N PRO A 17 -8.69 -22.10 -19.82
CA PRO A 17 -7.30 -22.49 -19.87
C PRO A 17 -6.52 -21.38 -20.57
N LEU A 18 -5.47 -20.88 -19.91
CA LEU A 18 -4.55 -19.92 -20.52
C LEU A 18 -3.97 -20.57 -21.78
N PRO A 19 -3.90 -19.86 -22.92
CA PRO A 19 -3.25 -20.39 -24.10
C PRO A 19 -1.80 -20.71 -23.75
N SER A 20 -1.38 -21.94 -24.01
CA SER A 20 -0.02 -22.48 -23.78
C SER A 20 1.04 -21.87 -24.72
N GLY A 21 0.79 -20.66 -25.22
CA GLY A 21 1.73 -19.88 -26.01
C GLY A 21 2.71 -19.16 -25.09
N LEU A 22 3.88 -19.77 -24.90
CA LEU A 22 5.18 -19.14 -24.66
C LEU A 22 5.13 -17.68 -24.17
N PHE A 23 4.70 -17.46 -22.93
CA PHE A 23 5.13 -16.28 -22.19
C PHE A 23 6.61 -16.50 -21.89
N ARG A 24 7.47 -16.10 -22.82
CA ARG A 24 8.91 -16.02 -22.59
C ARG A 24 9.11 -14.87 -21.61
N LEU A 25 9.11 -15.19 -20.31
CA LEU A 25 9.65 -14.32 -19.26
C LEU A 25 11.07 -13.99 -19.69
N LYS A 26 11.25 -12.81 -20.29
CA LYS A 26 12.57 -12.23 -20.42
C LYS A 26 13.01 -11.95 -18.98
N VAL A 27 14.13 -12.55 -18.58
CA VAL A 27 14.83 -12.11 -17.37
C VAL A 27 15.13 -10.64 -17.60
N GLY A 28 14.31 -9.79 -16.99
CA GLY A 28 14.56 -8.37 -16.92
C GLY A 28 15.74 -8.17 -15.99
N GLU A 29 16.63 -7.26 -16.36
CA GLU A 29 17.65 -6.77 -15.45
C GLU A 29 16.96 -6.25 -14.18
N SER A 30 17.44 -6.64 -13.00
CA SER A 30 16.89 -6.12 -11.74
C SER A 30 17.15 -4.62 -11.69
N LEU A 31 16.11 -3.80 -11.83
CA LEU A 31 16.20 -2.33 -11.82
C LEU A 31 16.56 -1.74 -10.42
N GLY A 32 16.86 -2.59 -9.45
CA GLY A 32 17.22 -2.21 -8.08
C GLY A 32 16.93 -3.32 -7.07
N VAL A 33 17.46 -3.15 -5.86
CA VAL A 33 17.10 -3.95 -4.68
C VAL A 33 15.86 -3.32 -4.07
N TRP A 34 14.78 -4.09 -3.92
CA TRP A 34 13.61 -3.66 -3.17
C TRP A 34 13.86 -3.96 -1.71
N ASP A 35 14.18 -2.93 -0.94
CA ASP A 35 14.35 -3.07 0.50
C ASP A 35 13.05 -2.70 1.22
N TRP A 36 12.41 -3.69 1.84
CA TRP A 36 11.14 -3.52 2.57
C TRP A 36 11.33 -2.97 3.98
N THR A 37 12.58 -2.74 4.41
CA THR A 37 12.92 -2.22 5.73
C THR A 37 13.03 -0.70 5.74
N ILE A 38 13.13 -0.08 4.56
CA ILE A 38 13.12 1.37 4.41
C ILE A 38 11.78 1.93 4.91
N VAL A 39 11.85 2.77 5.92
CA VAL A 39 10.71 3.50 6.43
C VAL A 39 10.50 4.73 5.55
N SER A 40 9.32 4.87 4.98
CA SER A 40 8.95 6.02 4.16
C SER A 40 7.88 6.87 4.85
N CYS A 41 7.89 8.17 4.56
CA CYS A 41 6.92 9.11 5.08
C CYS A 41 5.56 8.92 4.40
N ASP A 42 4.50 8.62 5.16
CA ASP A 42 3.15 8.40 4.62
C ASP A 42 2.51 9.69 4.03
N ALA A 43 3.16 10.86 4.15
CA ALA A 43 2.70 12.12 3.57
C ALA A 43 3.38 12.50 2.25
N CYS A 44 4.70 12.32 2.12
CA CYS A 44 5.46 12.67 0.91
C CYS A 44 5.97 11.47 0.12
N LEU A 45 5.81 10.24 0.64
CA LEU A 45 6.27 8.99 0.04
C LEU A 45 7.78 8.92 -0.21
N LEU A 46 8.55 9.74 0.50
CA LEU A 46 10.01 9.70 0.49
C LEU A 46 10.54 8.92 1.69
N ASP A 47 11.70 8.32 1.50
CA ASP A 47 12.41 7.56 2.52
C ASP A 47 12.84 8.49 3.67
N ILE A 48 12.82 7.93 4.87
CA ILE A 48 13.22 8.60 6.10
C ILE A 48 14.63 8.14 6.44
N ASP A 49 15.59 9.08 6.45
CA ASP A 49 16.97 8.81 6.86
C ASP A 49 17.08 8.37 8.32
N ASP A 50 18.07 7.50 8.58
CA ASP A 50 18.43 7.06 9.92
C ASP A 50 18.92 8.26 10.77
N GLY A 51 18.09 8.68 11.73
CA GLY A 51 18.36 9.81 12.62
C GLY A 51 17.55 11.07 12.31
N ALA A 52 16.70 11.06 11.27
CA ALA A 52 15.74 12.13 11.04
C ALA A 52 14.68 12.18 12.17
N GLU A 53 14.26 13.40 12.55
CA GLU A 53 13.16 13.56 13.49
C GLU A 53 11.85 13.13 12.84
N VAL A 54 11.22 12.11 13.42
CA VAL A 54 9.96 11.57 12.92
C VAL A 54 8.85 11.70 13.94
N VAL A 55 7.66 11.96 13.45
CA VAL A 55 6.43 11.93 14.23
C VAL A 55 5.63 10.71 13.80
N LYS A 56 5.18 9.91 14.78
CA LYS A 56 4.33 8.75 14.53
C LYS A 56 2.91 9.07 14.93
N CYS A 57 1.94 8.66 14.11
CA CYS A 57 0.54 8.75 14.49
C CYS A 57 0.21 7.68 15.53
N SER A 58 -0.29 8.12 16.69
CA SER A 58 -0.63 7.24 17.83
C SER A 58 -1.73 6.21 17.51
N ASN A 59 -2.60 6.48 16.54
CA ASN A 59 -3.69 5.57 16.19
C ASN A 59 -3.27 4.46 15.21
N CYS A 60 -2.55 4.80 14.14
CA CYS A 60 -2.25 3.86 13.05
C CYS A 60 -0.76 3.54 12.87
N GLY A 61 0.12 4.18 13.64
CA GLY A 61 1.57 4.03 13.54
C GLY A 61 2.19 4.60 12.26
N ALA A 62 1.44 5.38 11.46
CA ALA A 62 1.97 6.05 10.28
C ALA A 62 3.12 6.98 10.67
N VAL A 63 4.18 7.00 9.86
CA VAL A 63 5.41 7.76 10.14
C VAL A 63 5.48 8.96 9.21
N PHE A 64 5.82 10.11 9.78
CA PHE A 64 5.92 11.36 9.06
C PHE A 64 7.21 12.09 9.43
N HIS A 65 7.80 12.79 8.45
CA HIS A 65 8.75 13.85 8.77
C HIS A 65 8.07 14.93 9.60
N THR A 66 8.79 15.56 10.53
CA THR A 66 8.31 16.69 11.35
C THR A 66 7.72 17.82 10.51
N ASP A 67 8.39 18.20 9.43
CA ASP A 67 7.91 19.23 8.49
C ASP A 67 6.63 18.81 7.78
N CYS A 68 6.59 17.57 7.29
CA CYS A 68 5.40 17.03 6.62
C CYS A 68 4.21 16.97 7.59
N TYR A 69 4.46 16.58 8.85
CA TYR A 69 3.44 16.54 9.90
C TYR A 69 2.89 17.94 10.21
N ARG A 70 3.76 18.95 10.34
CA ARG A 70 3.36 20.34 10.58
C ARG A 70 2.52 20.89 9.43
N ASN A 71 2.94 20.65 8.19
CA ASN A 71 2.19 21.09 7.02
C ASN A 71 0.83 20.37 6.91
N LEU A 72 0.79 19.09 7.25
CA LEU A 72 -0.44 18.29 7.26
C LEU A 72 -1.44 18.82 8.30
N LYS A 73 -0.97 19.16 9.51
CA LYS A 73 -1.80 19.83 10.54
C LYS A 73 -2.39 21.14 10.01
N ASN A 74 -1.60 21.97 9.35
CA ASN A 74 -2.07 23.26 8.83
C ASN A 74 -3.09 23.15 7.69
N THR A 75 -3.10 22.04 6.95
CA THR A 75 -3.92 21.90 5.74
C THR A 75 -5.17 21.05 5.94
N LYS A 76 -5.04 19.85 6.48
CA LYS A 76 -6.14 18.87 6.54
C LYS A 76 -6.36 18.25 7.92
N SER A 77 -5.51 18.59 8.91
CA SER A 77 -5.53 18.16 10.31
C SER A 77 -5.87 16.68 10.59
N ALA A 78 -5.74 15.80 9.59
CA ALA A 78 -6.12 14.40 9.66
C ALA A 78 -5.09 13.50 8.96
N CYS A 79 -4.90 12.30 9.49
CA CYS A 79 -3.94 11.34 8.94
C CYS A 79 -4.39 10.83 7.55
N PRO A 80 -3.52 10.82 6.51
CA PRO A 80 -3.87 10.28 5.20
C PRO A 80 -4.18 8.78 5.22
N LYS A 81 -3.65 8.05 6.20
CA LYS A 81 -3.78 6.58 6.31
C LYS A 81 -5.06 6.16 7.03
N CYS A 82 -5.32 6.73 8.21
CA CYS A 82 -6.45 6.33 9.07
C CYS A 82 -7.55 7.39 9.22
N ARG A 83 -7.36 8.60 8.65
CA ARG A 83 -8.30 9.73 8.69
C ARG A 83 -8.67 10.25 10.08
N VAL A 84 -7.97 9.84 11.12
CA VAL A 84 -8.14 10.40 12.47
C VAL A 84 -7.45 11.75 12.58
N SER A 85 -8.06 12.65 13.36
CA SER A 85 -7.54 13.98 13.70
C SER A 85 -6.15 13.88 14.31
N LEU A 86 -5.24 14.74 13.86
CA LEU A 86 -3.88 14.83 14.38
C LEU A 86 -3.77 15.82 15.55
N ASP A 87 -4.87 16.48 15.91
CA ASP A 87 -4.93 17.53 16.93
C ASP A 87 -4.76 17.00 18.37
N GLU A 88 -5.10 15.73 18.62
CA GLU A 88 -5.11 15.10 19.95
C GLU A 88 -3.88 14.20 20.22
N GLN A 89 -2.71 14.56 19.68
CA GLN A 89 -1.44 13.84 19.91
C GLN A 89 -0.41 14.69 20.63
#